data_AF-A0A6A6JM86-F1
#
_entry.id   AF-A0A6A6JM86-F1
#
_cell.length_a   1.000
_cell.length_b   1.000
_cell.length_c   1.000
_cell.angle_alpha   90.00
_cell.angle_beta   90.00
_cell.angle_gamma   90.00
#
_symmetry.space_group_name_H-M   'P 1'
#
loop_
_entity.id
_entity.type
_entity.pdbx_description
1 polymer ?
#
loop_
_entity_poly.entity_id
_entity_poly.type
_entity_poly.pdbx_seq_one_letter_code
_entity_poly.pdbx_strand_id
1 'polypeptide(L)'
;KLSRTIHTISVKNTLLQHEVNQLREALVNEQKYRQRGKALLLEAPPEYNGGAVFWSPQKVSDAWLRQEQKDRDNQLVQYQKSMAIRLREEKKAAKAQMFEERHLNRAVAKEKHEREAAEKAAAREEKCIARELKTQLQNDLKVSQRGKRKSLQPSLAAAPPTAAQDPIEVENDAVPTSRSGHAIRRPKCLVT
;
A
#
# COMPACT_ATOMS: atom_id res chain seq x y z
N LYS A 1 3.68 25.13 -44.17
CA LYS A 1 3.22 24.29 -43.04
C LYS A 1 3.28 25.05 -41.70
N LEU A 2 4.42 25.67 -41.35
CA LEU A 2 4.60 26.44 -40.11
C LEU A 2 3.71 27.70 -39.99
N SER A 3 3.54 28.47 -41.06
CA SER A 3 2.66 29.64 -41.06
C SER A 3 1.21 29.30 -40.67
N ARG A 4 0.68 28.21 -41.22
CA ARG A 4 -0.66 27.70 -40.90
C ARG A 4 -0.78 27.26 -39.45
N THR A 5 0.22 26.57 -38.90
CA THR A 5 0.21 26.14 -37.48
C THR A 5 0.30 27.33 -36.54
N ILE A 6 1.14 28.32 -36.84
CA ILE A 6 1.26 29.56 -36.07
C ILE A 6 -0.07 30.32 -36.07
N HIS A 7 -0.69 30.48 -37.25
CA HIS A 7 -1.99 31.13 -37.37
C HIS A 7 -3.07 30.38 -36.58
N THR A 8 -3.10 29.05 -36.65
CA THR A 8 -4.08 28.22 -35.92
C THR A 8 -3.90 28.36 -34.41
N ILE A 9 -2.66 28.38 -33.91
CA ILE A 9 -2.36 28.58 -32.48
C ILE A 9 -2.77 29.99 -32.05
N SER A 10 -2.48 31.00 -32.88
CA SER A 10 -2.88 32.38 -32.61
C SER A 10 -4.40 32.52 -32.47
N VAL A 11 -5.18 31.97 -33.40
CA VAL A 11 -6.65 31.97 -33.34
C VAL A 11 -7.16 31.21 -32.12
N LYS A 12 -6.57 30.06 -31.78
CA LYS A 12 -6.95 29.33 -30.57
C LYS A 12 -6.70 30.14 -29.30
N ASN A 13 -5.56 30.81 -29.21
CA ASN A 13 -5.23 31.64 -28.06
C ASN A 13 -6.20 32.82 -27.92
N THR A 14 -6.59 33.48 -29.00
CA THR A 14 -7.57 34.58 -28.93
C THR A 14 -8.92 34.07 -28.47
N LEU A 15 -9.41 32.95 -29.00
CA LEU A 15 -10.66 32.33 -28.55
C LEU A 15 -10.62 31.97 -27.07
N LEU A 16 -9.54 31.32 -26.61
CA LEU A 16 -9.37 30.98 -25.19
C LEU A 16 -9.31 32.23 -24.31
N GLN A 17 -8.67 33.31 -24.76
CA GLN A 17 -8.67 34.58 -24.03
C GLN A 17 -10.08 35.16 -23.90
N HIS A 18 -10.87 35.14 -24.98
CA HIS A 18 -12.26 35.59 -24.94
C HIS A 18 -13.11 34.72 -24.02
N GLU A 19 -12.97 33.40 -24.07
CA GLU A 19 -13.66 32.47 -23.16
C GLU A 19 -13.31 32.77 -21.69
N VAL A 20 -12.02 32.92 -21.38
CA VAL A 20 -11.57 33.28 -20.02
C VAL A 20 -12.18 34.60 -19.57
N ASN A 21 -12.25 35.61 -20.45
CA ASN A 21 -12.87 36.89 -20.13
C ASN A 21 -14.38 36.76 -19.89
N GLN A 22 -15.10 36.05 -20.75
CA GLN A 22 -16.55 35.79 -20.57
C GLN A 22 -16.83 35.02 -19.29
N LEU A 23 -16.01 34.03 -18.94
CA LEU A 23 -16.14 33.28 -17.68
C LEU A 23 -15.88 34.16 -16.46
N ARG A 24 -14.89 35.07 -16.53
CA ARG A 24 -14.63 36.05 -15.47
C ARG A 24 -15.82 36.98 -15.29
N GLU A 25 -16.38 37.49 -16.38
CA GLU A 25 -17.58 38.34 -16.35
C GLU A 25 -18.79 37.59 -15.78
N ALA A 26 -19.03 36.36 -16.24
CA ALA A 26 -20.09 35.50 -15.73
C ALA A 26 -19.93 35.27 -14.22
N LEU A 27 -18.71 35.02 -13.74
CA LEU A 27 -18.41 34.85 -12.32
C LEU A 27 -18.67 36.12 -11.52
N VAL A 28 -18.27 37.30 -12.03
CA VAL A 28 -18.57 38.58 -11.37
C VAL A 28 -20.08 38.83 -11.31
N ASN A 29 -20.81 38.54 -12.40
CA ASN A 29 -22.25 38.69 -12.44
C ASN A 29 -22.94 37.75 -11.45
N GLU A 30 -22.50 36.50 -11.39
CA GLU A 30 -22.96 35.50 -10.44
C GLU A 30 -22.74 35.96 -8.99
N GLN A 31 -21.55 36.49 -8.67
CA GLN A 31 -21.25 37.06 -7.36
C GLN A 31 -22.18 38.22 -7.02
N LYS A 32 -22.42 39.13 -7.97
CA LYS A 32 -23.37 40.24 -7.79
C LYS A 32 -24.79 39.72 -7.53
N TYR A 33 -25.24 38.69 -8.26
CA TYR A 33 -26.53 38.06 -8.01
C TYR A 33 -26.61 37.46 -6.60
N ARG A 34 -25.57 36.75 -6.15
CA ARG A 34 -25.49 36.22 -4.78
C ARG A 34 -25.46 37.33 -3.72
N GLN A 35 -24.95 38.51 -4.04
CA GLN A 35 -24.90 39.66 -3.13
C GLN A 35 -26.22 40.44 -3.09
N ARG A 36 -27.01 40.46 -4.18
CA ARG A 36 -28.24 41.28 -4.33
C ARG A 36 -29.32 41.03 -3.26
N GLY A 37 -29.30 39.88 -2.57
CA GLY A 37 -30.22 39.55 -1.48
C GLY A 37 -29.60 39.54 -0.08
N LYS A 38 -28.30 39.86 0.06
CA LYS A 38 -27.64 39.85 1.37
C LYS A 38 -27.87 41.18 2.07
N ALA A 39 -28.32 41.10 3.32
CA ALA A 39 -28.45 42.28 4.17
C ALA A 39 -27.07 42.89 4.45
N LEU A 40 -26.98 44.21 4.41
CA LEU A 40 -25.78 44.93 4.85
C LEU A 40 -25.58 44.73 6.36
N LEU A 41 -24.31 44.66 6.78
CA LEU A 41 -23.94 44.58 8.19
C LEU A 41 -24.06 45.94 8.89
N LEU A 42 -25.29 46.44 8.97
CA LEU A 42 -25.63 47.66 9.69
C LEU A 42 -25.76 47.34 11.20
N GLU A 43 -25.10 48.13 12.03
CA GLU A 43 -25.19 48.02 13.49
C GLU A 43 -26.40 48.81 13.99
N ALA A 44 -27.32 48.14 14.69
CA ALA A 44 -28.50 48.78 15.25
C ALA A 44 -28.12 49.95 16.19
N PRO A 45 -28.88 51.06 16.19
CA PRO A 45 -28.67 52.13 17.15
C PRO A 45 -28.84 51.63 18.59
N PRO A 46 -28.10 52.18 19.57
CA PRO A 46 -28.18 51.75 20.96
C PRO A 46 -29.57 52.02 21.59
N GLU A 47 -30.27 53.05 21.14
CA GLU A 47 -31.64 53.38 21.56
C GLU A 47 -32.60 53.20 20.38
N TYR A 48 -33.49 52.20 20.48
CA TYR A 48 -34.46 51.89 19.46
C TYR A 48 -35.86 52.42 19.84
N ASN A 49 -36.30 53.47 19.14
CA ASN A 49 -37.57 54.16 19.44
C ASN A 49 -38.79 53.56 18.70
N GLY A 50 -38.72 52.30 18.24
CA GLY A 50 -39.85 51.60 17.57
C GLY A 50 -40.20 52.10 16.16
N GLY A 51 -39.47 53.08 15.63
CA GLY A 51 -39.69 53.66 14.30
C GLY A 51 -38.78 53.11 13.21
N ALA A 52 -38.99 53.58 11.97
CA ALA A 52 -38.09 53.31 10.85
C ALA A 52 -36.72 53.96 11.12
N VAL A 53 -35.64 53.17 10.96
CA VAL A 53 -34.26 53.66 11.13
C VAL A 53 -33.74 54.18 9.79
N PHE A 54 -33.48 55.48 9.71
CA PHE A 54 -32.84 56.08 8.54
C PHE A 54 -31.31 55.95 8.66
N TRP A 55 -30.69 55.34 7.66
CA TRP A 55 -29.24 55.16 7.62
C TRP A 55 -28.58 56.26 6.81
N SER A 56 -27.60 56.95 7.40
CA SER A 56 -26.77 57.88 6.64
C SER A 56 -25.86 57.14 5.66
N PRO A 57 -25.45 57.77 4.54
CA PRO A 57 -24.51 57.17 3.58
C PRO A 57 -23.21 56.67 4.23
N GLN A 58 -22.74 57.36 5.26
CA GLN A 58 -21.55 56.96 6.02
C GLN A 58 -21.74 55.63 6.77
N LYS A 59 -22.91 55.41 7.40
CA LYS A 59 -23.19 54.13 8.07
C LYS A 59 -23.26 52.97 7.09
N VAL A 60 -23.76 53.23 5.88
CA VAL A 60 -23.75 52.26 4.78
C VAL A 60 -22.32 51.94 4.35
N SER A 61 -21.44 52.94 4.15
CA SER A 61 -20.02 52.70 3.82
C SER A 61 -19.30 51.91 4.91
N ASP A 62 -19.55 52.21 6.19
CA ASP A 62 -18.96 51.47 7.30
C ASP A 62 -19.39 49.99 7.28
N ALA A 63 -20.66 49.70 6.95
CA ALA A 63 -21.16 48.34 6.82
C ALA A 63 -20.46 47.57 5.69
N TRP A 64 -20.21 48.22 4.55
CA TRP A 64 -19.42 47.65 3.45
C TRP A 64 -18.00 47.33 3.90
N LEU A 65 -17.32 48.28 4.58
CA LEU A 65 -15.96 48.06 5.07
C LEU A 65 -15.87 46.87 6.03
N ARG A 66 -16.81 46.75 6.97
CA ARG A 66 -16.89 45.58 7.88
C ARG A 66 -17.10 44.28 7.13
N GLN A 67 -17.98 44.27 6.12
CA GLN A 67 -18.22 43.08 5.30
C GLN A 67 -16.94 42.66 4.57
N GLU A 68 -16.25 43.62 3.98
CA GLU A 68 -15.01 43.39 3.24
C GLU A 68 -13.88 42.88 4.15
N GLN A 69 -13.78 43.38 5.38
CA GLN A 69 -12.86 42.86 6.41
C GLN A 69 -13.19 41.40 6.75
N LYS A 70 -14.45 41.09 7.04
CA LYS A 70 -14.89 39.71 7.32
C LYS A 70 -14.59 38.77 6.15
N ASP A 71 -14.80 39.22 4.92
CA ASP A 71 -14.52 38.42 3.73
C ASP A 71 -13.01 38.14 3.57
N ARG A 72 -12.15 39.13 3.86
CA ARG A 72 -10.68 38.93 3.91
C ARG A 72 -10.28 37.94 5.01
N ASP A 73 -10.81 38.09 6.22
CA ASP A 73 -10.52 37.18 7.33
C ASP A 73 -10.95 35.75 7.01
N ASN A 74 -12.15 35.60 6.43
CA ASN A 74 -12.66 34.31 5.97
C ASN A 74 -11.73 33.68 4.93
N GLN A 75 -11.24 34.45 3.95
CA GLN A 75 -10.28 33.95 2.95
C GLN A 75 -8.98 33.48 3.59
N LEU A 76 -8.42 34.23 4.54
CA LEU A 76 -7.22 33.84 5.28
C LEU A 76 -7.43 32.54 6.05
N VAL A 77 -8.56 32.38 6.74
CA VAL A 77 -8.91 31.15 7.45
C VAL A 77 -9.04 29.97 6.49
N GLN A 78 -9.70 30.15 5.34
CA GLN A 78 -9.80 29.09 4.32
C GLN A 78 -8.42 28.69 3.78
N TYR A 79 -7.55 29.67 3.52
CA TYR A 79 -6.18 29.40 3.10
C TYR A 79 -5.41 28.60 4.15
N GLN A 80 -5.46 29.01 5.42
CA GLN A 80 -4.83 28.26 6.51
C GLN A 80 -5.37 26.84 6.65
N LYS A 81 -6.68 26.64 6.51
CA LYS A 81 -7.30 25.31 6.52
C LYS A 81 -6.79 24.45 5.36
N SER A 82 -6.68 25.01 4.15
CA SER A 82 -6.17 24.29 2.98
C SER A 82 -4.71 23.84 3.19
N MET A 83 -3.87 24.72 3.75
CA MET A 83 -2.49 24.40 4.09
C MET A 83 -2.40 23.31 5.16
N ALA A 84 -3.25 23.39 6.20
CA ALA A 84 -3.31 22.37 7.23
C ALA A 84 -3.75 21.00 6.70
N ILE A 85 -4.67 20.96 5.72
CA ILE A 85 -5.09 19.72 5.06
C ILE A 85 -3.93 19.12 4.28
N ARG A 86 -3.23 19.91 3.46
CA ARG A 86 -2.06 19.45 2.69
C ARG A 86 -0.98 18.86 3.59
N LEU A 87 -0.63 19.56 4.67
CA LEU A 87 0.36 19.06 5.64
C LEU A 87 -0.06 17.75 6.31
N ARG A 88 -1.37 17.53 6.54
CA ARG A 88 -1.88 16.27 7.10
C ARG A 88 -1.79 15.13 6.09
N GLU A 89 -2.09 15.41 4.83
CA GLU A 89 -1.98 14.44 3.73
C GLU A 89 -0.53 14.02 3.53
N GLU A 90 0.41 14.97 3.49
CA GLU A 90 1.85 14.70 3.40
C GLU A 90 2.34 13.83 4.56
N LYS A 91 1.94 14.16 5.80
CA LYS A 91 2.28 13.34 6.99
C LYS A 91 1.71 11.92 6.91
N LYS A 92 0.47 11.77 6.40
CA LYS A 92 -0.14 10.45 6.17
C LYS A 92 0.64 9.67 5.13
N ALA A 93 0.98 10.28 4.00
CA ALA A 93 1.73 9.66 2.92
C ALA A 93 3.13 9.23 3.39
N ALA A 94 3.87 10.10 4.07
CA ALA A 94 5.17 9.77 4.64
C ALA A 94 5.08 8.59 5.63
N LYS A 95 4.06 8.60 6.50
CA LYS A 95 3.83 7.49 7.43
C LYS A 95 3.53 6.17 6.71
N ALA A 96 2.73 6.22 5.64
CA ALA A 96 2.43 5.04 4.82
C ALA A 96 3.69 4.48 4.15
N GLN A 97 4.52 5.34 3.54
CA GLN A 97 5.80 4.96 2.94
C GLN A 97 6.71 4.27 3.96
N MET A 98 6.85 4.83 5.18
CA MET A 98 7.65 4.20 6.23
C MET A 98 7.13 2.80 6.62
N PHE A 99 5.81 2.56 6.58
CA PHE A 99 5.26 1.23 6.84
C PHE A 99 5.54 0.27 5.68
N GLU A 100 5.36 0.71 4.44
CA GLU A 100 5.68 -0.07 3.24
C GLU A 100 7.15 -0.49 3.23
N GLU A 101 8.06 0.45 3.49
CA GLU A 101 9.50 0.17 3.62
C GLU A 101 9.78 -0.86 4.72
N ARG A 102 9.12 -0.76 5.89
CA ARG A 102 9.26 -1.77 6.95
C ARG A 102 8.76 -3.15 6.51
N HIS A 103 7.68 -3.22 5.74
CA HIS A 103 7.16 -4.47 5.20
C HIS A 103 8.13 -5.08 4.19
N LEU A 104 8.65 -4.27 3.26
CA LEU A 104 9.65 -4.69 2.28
C LEU A 104 10.93 -5.18 2.97
N ASN A 105 11.43 -4.43 3.94
CA ASN A 105 12.62 -4.81 4.71
C ASN A 105 12.44 -6.14 5.44
N ARG A 106 11.25 -6.41 5.98
CA ARG A 106 10.94 -7.71 6.60
C ARG A 106 10.90 -8.84 5.56
N ALA A 107 10.33 -8.60 4.39
CA ALA A 107 10.30 -9.59 3.32
C ALA A 107 11.72 -9.92 2.83
N VAL A 108 12.53 -8.89 2.55
CA VAL A 108 13.94 -9.05 2.16
C VAL A 108 14.75 -9.78 3.22
N ALA A 109 14.53 -9.47 4.51
CA ALA A 109 15.22 -10.18 5.60
C ALA A 109 14.84 -11.67 5.66
N LYS A 110 13.57 -12.01 5.42
CA LYS A 110 13.12 -13.41 5.34
C LYS A 110 13.75 -14.14 4.17
N GLU A 111 13.73 -13.54 2.97
CA GLU A 111 14.36 -14.14 1.79
C GLU A 111 15.85 -14.38 2.00
N LYS A 112 16.56 -13.43 2.62
CA LYS A 112 17.98 -13.61 2.96
C LYS A 112 18.18 -14.77 3.91
N HIS A 113 17.38 -14.85 4.97
CA HIS A 113 17.47 -15.95 5.93
C HIS A 113 17.18 -17.31 5.27
N GLU A 114 16.19 -17.39 4.38
CA GLU A 114 15.86 -18.60 3.63
C GLU A 114 16.99 -19.01 2.68
N ARG A 115 17.60 -18.05 1.96
CA ARG A 115 18.77 -18.31 1.10
C ARG A 115 19.96 -18.81 1.89
N GLU A 116 20.31 -18.16 2.99
CA GLU A 116 21.40 -18.61 3.87
C GLU A 116 21.14 -20.00 4.45
N ALA A 117 19.88 -20.30 4.82
CA ALA A 117 19.50 -21.62 5.30
C ALA A 117 19.62 -22.69 4.20
N ALA A 118 19.18 -22.38 2.98
CA ALA A 118 19.30 -23.26 1.82
C ALA A 118 20.77 -23.50 1.43
N GLU A 119 21.61 -22.47 1.41
CA GLU A 119 23.06 -22.61 1.18
C GLU A 119 23.73 -23.47 2.25
N LYS A 120 23.38 -23.27 3.53
CA LYS A 120 23.88 -24.11 4.62
C LYS A 120 23.41 -25.56 4.50
N ALA A 121 22.20 -25.81 4.02
CA ALA A 121 21.67 -27.15 3.77
C ALA A 121 22.40 -27.82 2.60
N ALA A 122 22.53 -27.13 1.46
CA ALA A 122 23.28 -27.61 0.29
C ALA A 122 24.74 -27.92 0.65
N ALA A 123 25.41 -27.05 1.40
CA ALA A 123 26.78 -27.29 1.86
C ALA A 123 26.89 -28.50 2.82
N ARG A 124 25.83 -28.88 3.53
CA ARG A 124 25.80 -30.11 4.34
C ARG A 124 25.62 -31.33 3.45
N GLU A 125 24.72 -31.27 2.47
CA GLU A 125 24.48 -32.34 1.50
C GLU A 125 25.74 -32.63 0.68
N GLU A 126 26.41 -31.59 0.15
CA GLU A 126 27.69 -31.72 -0.55
C GLU A 126 28.75 -32.40 0.32
N LYS A 127 28.82 -32.08 1.61
CA LYS A 127 29.74 -32.74 2.55
C LYS A 127 29.39 -34.21 2.78
N CYS A 128 28.11 -34.55 2.85
CA CYS A 128 27.67 -35.94 2.95
C CYS A 128 28.03 -36.72 1.68
N ILE A 129 27.68 -36.19 0.51
CA ILE A 129 28.00 -36.78 -0.80
C ILE A 129 29.51 -36.95 -0.97
N ALA A 130 30.32 -35.94 -0.62
CA ALA A 130 31.77 -36.03 -0.71
C ALA A 130 32.36 -37.12 0.20
N ARG A 131 31.79 -37.32 1.40
CA ARG A 131 32.19 -38.42 2.30
C ARG A 131 31.83 -39.77 1.69
N GLU A 132 30.62 -39.91 1.17
CA GLU A 132 30.16 -41.14 0.51
C GLU A 132 31.02 -41.50 -0.69
N LEU A 133 31.25 -40.55 -1.61
CA LEU A 133 32.14 -40.72 -2.77
C LEU A 133 33.56 -41.12 -2.35
N LYS A 134 34.10 -40.50 -1.29
CA LYS A 134 35.42 -40.86 -0.76
C LYS A 134 35.44 -42.30 -0.24
N THR A 135 34.40 -42.73 0.48
CA THR A 135 34.30 -44.11 0.96
C THR A 135 34.14 -45.12 -0.17
N GLN A 136 33.35 -44.81 -1.20
CA GLN A 136 33.20 -45.64 -2.40
C GLN A 136 34.53 -45.81 -3.13
N LEU A 137 35.25 -44.70 -3.38
CA LEU A 137 36.57 -44.72 -4.02
C LEU A 137 37.56 -45.59 -3.23
N GLN A 138 37.60 -45.47 -1.90
CA GLN A 138 38.44 -46.32 -1.07
C GLN A 138 38.08 -47.81 -1.18
N ASN A 139 36.79 -48.14 -1.26
CA ASN A 139 36.33 -49.51 -1.42
C ASN A 139 36.70 -50.08 -2.80
N ASP A 140 36.53 -49.30 -3.87
CA ASP A 140 36.89 -49.69 -5.24
C ASP A 140 38.41 -49.91 -5.40
N LEU A 141 39.22 -49.07 -4.76
CA LEU A 141 40.67 -49.29 -4.68
C LEU A 141 41.01 -50.60 -3.95
N LYS A 142 40.34 -50.91 -2.85
CA LYS A 142 40.52 -52.20 -2.15
C LYS A 142 40.09 -53.40 -2.99
N VAL A 143 38.97 -53.30 -3.71
CA VAL A 143 38.46 -54.38 -4.58
C VAL A 143 39.37 -54.60 -5.79
N SER A 144 39.80 -53.54 -6.47
CA SER A 144 40.72 -53.65 -7.62
C SER A 144 42.09 -54.22 -7.23
N GLN A 145 42.61 -53.88 -6.04
CA GLN A 145 43.81 -54.53 -5.47
C GLN A 145 43.59 -56.01 -5.16
N ARG A 146 42.40 -56.41 -4.70
CA ARG A 146 42.02 -57.82 -4.47
C ARG A 146 41.78 -58.58 -5.79
N GLY A 147 41.25 -57.94 -6.83
CA GLY A 147 41.00 -58.52 -8.15
C GLY A 147 42.28 -58.93 -8.88
N LYS A 148 43.35 -58.11 -8.78
CA LYS A 148 44.69 -58.48 -9.29
C LYS A 148 45.31 -59.70 -8.58
N ARG A 149 44.81 -60.07 -7.39
CA ARG A 149 45.22 -61.28 -6.65
C ARG A 149 44.32 -62.49 -6.90
N LYS A 150 43.16 -62.31 -7.56
CA LYS A 150 42.14 -63.36 -7.76
C LYS A 150 41.97 -63.82 -9.21
N SER A 151 42.69 -63.26 -10.18
CA SER A 151 42.71 -63.77 -11.56
C SER A 151 43.45 -65.11 -11.73
N LEU A 152 43.42 -65.97 -10.71
CA LEU A 152 44.01 -67.31 -10.72
C LEU A 152 43.11 -68.39 -10.12
N GLN A 153 41.79 -68.20 -9.95
CA GLN A 153 40.90 -69.33 -9.65
C GLN A 153 39.47 -69.10 -10.17
N PRO A 154 38.91 -70.04 -10.97
CA PRO A 154 37.48 -70.08 -11.22
C PRO A 154 36.79 -70.87 -10.10
N SER A 155 35.66 -70.40 -9.57
CA SER A 155 34.75 -71.29 -8.87
C SER A 155 33.29 -70.84 -9.02
N LEU A 156 32.47 -71.85 -9.28
CA LEU A 156 31.07 -71.83 -9.67
C LEU A 156 30.11 -71.59 -8.49
N ALA A 157 28.94 -71.04 -8.85
CA ALA A 157 27.60 -71.26 -8.29
C ALA A 157 27.28 -70.84 -6.83
N ALA A 158 26.22 -70.07 -6.62
CA ALA A 158 24.83 -70.55 -6.44
C ALA A 158 23.92 -69.46 -5.82
N ALA A 159 22.61 -69.65 -5.99
CA ALA A 159 21.48 -68.71 -5.94
C ALA A 159 20.83 -68.51 -4.54
N PRO A 160 19.79 -67.65 -4.38
CA PRO A 160 19.39 -66.98 -3.13
C PRO A 160 18.09 -67.53 -2.49
N PRO A 161 17.71 -67.03 -1.29
CA PRO A 161 16.29 -66.76 -0.96
C PRO A 161 16.11 -65.37 -0.31
N THR A 162 15.17 -64.49 -0.69
CA THR A 162 13.68 -64.51 -0.72
C THR A 162 13.00 -64.21 0.63
N ALA A 163 12.21 -63.13 0.59
CA ALA A 163 10.97 -62.80 1.31
C ALA A 163 10.99 -62.24 2.75
N ALA A 164 10.39 -61.04 2.89
CA ALA A 164 9.31 -60.65 3.82
C ALA A 164 9.43 -59.15 4.14
N GLN A 165 8.41 -58.31 4.31
CA GLN A 165 6.95 -58.34 4.21
C GLN A 165 6.55 -56.84 4.31
N ASP A 166 5.58 -56.39 3.52
CA ASP A 166 5.05 -55.02 3.59
C ASP A 166 4.16 -54.83 4.84
N PRO A 167 4.25 -53.70 5.56
CA PRO A 167 3.33 -53.39 6.65
C PRO A 167 2.14 -52.53 6.19
N ILE A 168 0.95 -53.12 6.40
CA ILE A 168 -0.34 -52.58 6.84
C ILE A 168 -0.46 -51.04 6.89
N GLU A 169 -1.35 -50.51 6.06
CA GLU A 169 -1.89 -49.15 6.12
C GLU A 169 -2.77 -48.98 7.37
N VAL A 170 -2.49 -47.97 8.19
CA VAL A 170 -3.37 -47.50 9.26
C VAL A 170 -3.91 -46.13 8.88
N GLU A 171 -5.23 -46.08 8.67
CA GLU A 171 -6.06 -44.89 8.50
C GLU A 171 -5.80 -43.87 9.63
N ASN A 172 -5.47 -42.63 9.24
CA ASN A 172 -5.32 -41.51 10.16
C ASN A 172 -6.63 -40.71 10.21
N ASP A 173 -7.46 -40.95 11.22
CA ASP A 173 -8.60 -40.08 11.54
C ASP A 173 -8.11 -38.80 12.23
N ALA A 174 -7.80 -37.78 11.43
CA ALA A 174 -7.41 -36.47 11.92
C ALA A 174 -8.65 -35.64 12.34
N VAL A 175 -8.92 -35.59 13.65
CA VAL A 175 -9.86 -34.63 14.23
C VAL A 175 -9.25 -33.21 14.17
N PRO A 176 -9.95 -32.19 13.63
CA PRO A 176 -9.38 -30.85 13.50
C PRO A 176 -9.29 -30.14 14.85
N THR A 177 -8.06 -29.80 15.25
CA THR A 177 -7.74 -28.99 16.43
C THR A 177 -7.40 -27.55 16.02
N SER A 178 -7.82 -26.57 16.82
CA SER A 178 -7.49 -25.16 16.60
C SER A 178 -6.01 -24.87 16.90
N ARG A 179 -5.45 -23.80 16.33
CA ARG A 179 -4.03 -23.40 16.46
C ARG A 179 -3.51 -23.24 17.91
N SER A 180 -4.39 -23.23 18.92
CA SER A 180 -4.06 -23.11 20.34
C SER A 180 -4.38 -24.37 21.17
N GLY A 181 -4.70 -25.51 20.53
CA GLY A 181 -4.83 -26.80 21.22
C GLY A 181 -6.03 -26.93 22.17
N HIS A 182 -7.07 -26.12 22.03
CA HIS A 182 -8.30 -26.25 22.82
C HIS A 182 -9.44 -26.90 22.02
N ALA A 183 -10.12 -27.87 22.66
CA ALA A 183 -11.29 -28.53 22.10
C ALA A 183 -12.47 -27.55 22.02
N ILE A 184 -12.97 -27.30 20.81
CA ILE A 184 -14.12 -26.42 20.55
C ILE A 184 -15.39 -27.18 20.98
N ARG A 185 -15.97 -26.83 22.12
CA ARG A 185 -17.30 -27.32 22.52
C ARG A 185 -18.36 -26.63 21.66
N ARG A 186 -19.07 -27.39 20.82
CA ARG A 186 -20.23 -26.88 20.08
C ARG A 186 -21.39 -26.61 21.05
N PRO A 187 -22.15 -25.51 20.88
CA PRO A 187 -23.33 -25.27 21.71
C PRO A 187 -24.39 -26.35 21.44
N LYS A 188 -25.04 -26.84 22.49
CA LYS A 188 -26.24 -27.67 22.37
C LYS A 188 -27.38 -26.75 21.94
N CYS A 189 -27.82 -26.85 20.69
CA CYS A 189 -29.07 -26.24 20.26
C CYS A 189 -30.19 -26.86 21.10
N LEU A 190 -30.84 -26.06 21.94
CA LEU A 190 -32.11 -26.44 22.54
C LEU A 190 -33.16 -26.32 21.44
N VAL A 191 -33.65 -27.46 20.98
CA VAL A 191 -34.87 -27.55 20.18
C VAL A 191 -36.03 -27.48 21.17
N THR A 192 -36.73 -26.35 21.17
CA THR A 192 -38.12 -26.20 21.61
C THR A 192 -38.75 -25.12 20.76
#